data_AF-A0A7G6WW78-F1
#
_entry.id   AF-A0A7G6WW78-F1
#
_cell.length_a   1.000
_cell.length_b   1.000
_cell.length_c   1.000
_cell.angle_alpha   90.00
_cell.angle_beta   90.00
_cell.angle_gamma   90.00
#
_symmetry.space_group_name_H-M   'P 1'
#
loop_
_entity.id
_entity.type
_entity.pdbx_description
1 polymer ?
#
loop_
_entity_poly.entity_id
_entity_poly.type
_entity_poly.pdbx_seq_one_letter_code
_entity_poly.pdbx_strand_id
1 'polypeptide(L)'
;MSVTSMWTCHWARRRIQRYLDADPAAPLTFEEVHRLEVHLATCDRCTALTDEYRGVRQALIGWSTRRYPHPAALARLRVAAEQIMSEDAG
;
A
#
# COMPACT_ATOMS: atom_id res chain seq x y z
N MET A 1 28.25 0.98 -14.59
CA MET A 1 27.19 1.67 -13.82
C MET A 1 27.72 3.06 -13.46
N SER A 2 27.11 4.13 -13.95
CA SER A 2 27.58 5.50 -13.66
C SER A 2 27.13 5.95 -12.26
N VAL A 3 27.89 6.83 -11.62
CA VAL A 3 27.56 7.42 -10.31
C VAL A 3 26.16 8.07 -10.35
N THR A 4 25.82 8.76 -11.44
CA THR A 4 24.50 9.37 -11.64
C THR A 4 23.36 8.33 -11.59
N SER A 5 23.58 7.16 -12.18
CA SER A 5 22.61 6.05 -12.15
C SER A 5 22.41 5.50 -10.73
N MET A 6 23.47 5.47 -9.91
CA MET A 6 23.34 5.06 -8.50
C MET A 6 22.52 6.07 -7.69
N TRP A 7 22.72 7.37 -7.91
CA TRP A 7 21.94 8.42 -7.25
C TRP A 7 20.46 8.39 -7.64
N THR A 8 20.15 8.17 -8.93
CA THR A 8 18.75 8.03 -9.38
C THR A 8 18.10 6.78 -8.80
N CYS A 9 18.80 5.65 -8.75
CA CYS A 9 18.29 4.42 -8.11
C CYS A 9 18.02 4.63 -6.62
N HIS A 10 18.93 5.31 -5.91
CA HIS A 10 18.77 5.61 -4.49
C HIS A 10 17.58 6.54 -4.25
N TRP A 11 17.44 7.60 -5.06
CA TRP A 11 16.29 8.51 -5.00
C TRP A 11 14.97 7.78 -5.25
N ALA A 12 14.91 6.93 -6.26
CA ALA A 12 13.73 6.15 -6.62
C ALA A 12 13.36 5.16 -5.51
N ARG A 13 14.34 4.39 -5.01
CA ARG A 13 14.13 3.39 -3.95
C ARG A 13 13.50 3.96 -2.69
N ARG A 14 13.83 5.20 -2.31
CA ARG A 14 13.21 5.92 -1.18
C ARG A 14 11.77 6.40 -1.42
N ARG A 15 11.24 6.26 -2.64
CA ARG A 15 9.93 6.77 -3.07
C ARG A 15 8.99 5.68 -3.58
N ILE A 16 9.49 4.54 -4.03
CA ILE A 16 8.68 3.43 -4.54
C ILE A 16 7.57 3.04 -3.55
N GLN A 17 7.89 2.88 -2.26
CA GLN A 17 6.87 2.45 -1.30
C GLN A 17 5.75 3.49 -1.12
N ARG A 18 6.10 4.77 -0.98
CA ARG A 18 5.10 5.87 -0.92
C ARG A 18 4.26 5.97 -2.19
N TYR A 19 4.90 5.77 -3.35
CA TYR A 19 4.21 5.73 -4.64
C TYR A 19 3.19 4.59 -4.71
N LEU A 20 3.54 3.40 -4.21
CA LEU A 20 2.67 2.23 -4.24
C LEU A 20 1.55 2.29 -3.20
N ASP A 21 1.84 2.82 -2.02
CA ASP A 21 0.87 2.89 -0.92
C ASP A 21 -0.09 4.08 -1.07
N ALA A 22 0.20 5.01 -1.99
CA ALA A 22 -0.51 6.28 -2.14
C ALA A 22 -0.69 6.99 -0.78
N ASP A 23 0.39 7.00 0.01
CA ASP A 23 0.37 7.42 1.41
C ASP A 23 -0.19 8.85 1.56
N PRO A 24 -1.38 9.02 2.18
CA PRO A 24 -1.99 10.33 2.33
C PRO A 24 -1.20 11.24 3.29
N ALA A 25 -0.35 10.69 4.15
CA ALA A 25 0.49 11.46 5.07
C ALA A 25 1.75 12.03 4.39
N ALA A 26 2.13 11.52 3.22
CA ALA A 26 3.31 11.95 2.49
C ALA A 26 3.10 11.84 0.95
N PRO A 27 2.17 12.63 0.37
CA PRO A 27 1.89 12.57 -1.04
C PRO A 27 3.12 12.96 -1.87
N LEU A 28 3.37 12.20 -2.94
CA LEU A 28 4.37 12.58 -3.94
C LEU A 28 3.81 13.68 -4.83
N THR A 29 4.65 14.63 -5.23
CA THR A 29 4.25 15.62 -6.22
C THR A 29 4.10 14.97 -7.60
N PHE A 30 3.35 15.60 -8.50
CA PHE A 30 3.21 15.13 -9.89
C PHE A 30 4.58 14.96 -10.59
N GLU A 31 5.51 15.89 -10.35
CA GLU A 31 6.86 15.81 -10.90
C GLU A 31 7.65 14.62 -10.33
N GLU A 32 7.54 14.36 -9.03
CA GLU A 32 8.17 13.19 -8.42
C GLU A 32 7.59 11.88 -8.95
N VAL A 33 6.27 11.81 -9.16
CA VAL A 33 5.61 10.66 -9.77
C VAL A 33 6.13 10.44 -11.18
N HIS A 34 6.08 11.48 -12.02
CA HIS A 34 6.53 11.38 -13.42
C HIS A 34 8.00 10.95 -13.52
N ARG A 35 8.88 11.55 -12.70
CA ARG A 35 10.30 11.18 -12.66
C ARG A 35 10.51 9.74 -12.23
N LEU A 36 9.73 9.26 -11.26
CA LEU A 36 9.79 7.87 -10.81
C LEU A 36 9.35 6.91 -11.91
N GLU A 37 8.25 7.20 -12.60
CA GLU A 37 7.73 6.38 -13.70
C GLU A 37 8.73 6.27 -14.86
N VAL A 38 9.33 7.39 -15.27
CA VAL A 38 10.40 7.40 -16.29
C VAL A 38 11.59 6.54 -15.87
N HIS A 39 11.98 6.58 -14.58
CA HIS A 39 13.07 5.75 -14.09
C HIS A 39 12.70 4.26 -14.05
N LEU A 40 11.49 3.91 -13.61
CA LEU A 40 11.01 2.53 -13.58
C LEU A 40 10.88 1.93 -14.98
N ALA A 41 10.60 2.75 -16.00
CA ALA A 41 10.57 2.28 -17.38
C ALA A 41 11.93 1.81 -17.93
N THR A 42 13.05 2.16 -17.26
CA THR A 42 14.40 1.93 -17.78
C THR A 42 15.34 1.19 -16.82
N CYS A 43 14.95 1.00 -15.55
CA CYS A 43 15.81 0.40 -14.52
C CYS A 43 15.25 -0.92 -13.98
N ASP A 44 15.76 -2.04 -14.50
CA ASP A 44 15.36 -3.40 -14.09
C ASP A 44 15.42 -3.62 -12.57
N ARG A 45 16.42 -3.03 -11.89
CA ARG A 45 16.58 -3.18 -10.44
C ARG A 45 15.44 -2.53 -9.65
N CYS A 46 15.03 -1.33 -10.05
CA CYS A 46 13.94 -0.63 -9.39
C CYS A 46 12.57 -1.20 -9.79
N THR A 47 12.43 -1.74 -11.00
CA THR A 47 11.26 -2.50 -11.44
C THR A 47 11.08 -3.78 -10.64
N ALA A 48 12.15 -4.58 -10.50
CA ALA A 48 12.11 -5.81 -9.69
C ALA A 48 11.71 -5.53 -8.23
N LEU A 49 12.22 -4.46 -7.63
CA LEU A 49 11.82 -4.04 -6.28
C LEU A 49 10.35 -3.62 -6.21
N THR A 50 9.84 -2.95 -7.25
CA THR A 50 8.43 -2.56 -7.35
C THR A 50 7.53 -3.78 -7.43
N ASP A 51 7.93 -4.79 -8.19
CA ASP A 51 7.19 -6.05 -8.32
C ASP A 51 7.21 -6.86 -7.02
N GLU A 52 8.32 -6.86 -6.28
CA GLU A 52 8.40 -7.47 -4.95
C GLU A 52 7.38 -6.85 -3.99
N TYR A 53 7.32 -5.52 -3.91
CA TYR A 53 6.34 -4.83 -3.06
C TYR A 53 4.89 -5.11 -3.48
N ARG A 54 4.61 -5.15 -4.78
CA ARG A 54 3.29 -5.54 -5.30
C ARG A 54 2.93 -6.98 -4.91
N GLY A 55 3.88 -7.90 -5.01
CA GLY A 55 3.72 -9.30 -4.58
C GLY A 55 3.40 -9.41 -3.08
N VAL A 56 4.14 -8.68 -2.24
CA VAL A 56 3.87 -8.62 -0.78
C VAL A 56 2.47 -8.07 -0.51
N ARG A 57 2.09 -6.96 -1.16
CA ARG A 57 0.75 -6.36 -1.01
C ARG A 57 -0.35 -7.34 -1.41
N GLN A 58 -0.19 -8.06 -2.52
CA GLN A 58 -1.15 -9.09 -2.96
C GLN A 58 -1.24 -10.26 -1.96
N ALA A 59 -0.11 -10.72 -1.42
CA ALA A 59 -0.10 -11.75 -0.39
C ALA A 59 -0.84 -11.30 0.88
N LEU A 60 -0.62 -10.06 1.33
CA LEU A 60 -1.32 -9.48 2.47
C LEU A 60 -2.83 -9.35 2.24
N ILE A 61 -3.26 -8.93 1.04
CA ILE A 61 -4.69 -8.90 0.66
C ILE A 61 -5.28 -10.33 0.63
N GLY A 62 -4.56 -11.27 0.03
CA GLY A 62 -4.98 -12.68 -0.02
C GLY A 62 -5.05 -13.33 1.36
N TRP A 63 -4.25 -12.85 2.31
CA TRP A 63 -4.28 -13.29 3.71
C TRP A 63 -5.43 -12.64 4.48
N SER A 64 -5.62 -11.32 4.33
CA SER A 64 -6.69 -10.58 5.01
C SER A 64 -8.06 -11.07 4.57
N THR A 65 -8.29 -11.27 3.27
CA THR A 65 -9.54 -11.82 2.74
C THR A 65 -9.86 -13.22 3.29
N ARG A 66 -8.85 -14.07 3.48
CA ARG A 66 -9.02 -15.41 4.06
C ARG A 66 -9.31 -15.40 5.57
N ARG A 67 -8.87 -14.36 6.28
CA ARG A 67 -9.04 -14.26 7.75
C ARG A 67 -10.08 -13.23 8.18
N TYR A 68 -10.65 -12.48 7.25
CA TYR A 68 -11.70 -11.53 7.56
C TYR A 68 -12.95 -12.27 8.05
N PRO A 69 -13.58 -11.86 9.16
CA PRO A 69 -14.83 -12.46 9.61
C PRO A 69 -15.86 -12.38 8.48
N HIS A 70 -16.59 -13.48 8.26
CA HIS A 70 -17.60 -13.51 7.21
C HIS A 70 -18.54 -12.28 7.37
N PRO A 71 -18.87 -11.54 6.29
CA PRO A 71 -19.61 -10.28 6.38
C PRO A 71 -20.91 -10.39 7.19
N ALA A 72 -21.62 -11.51 7.05
CA ALA A 72 -22.82 -11.81 7.84
C ALA A 72 -22.55 -11.95 9.35
N ALA A 73 -21.39 -12.50 9.75
CA ALA A 73 -21.00 -12.57 11.16
C ALA A 73 -20.67 -11.16 11.70
N LEU A 74 -20.01 -10.34 10.89
CA LEU A 74 -19.71 -8.94 11.23
C LEU A 74 -20.99 -8.11 11.41
N ALA A 75 -21.96 -8.28 10.51
CA ALA A 75 -23.26 -7.62 10.57
C ALA A 75 -24.03 -7.99 11.85
N ARG A 76 -24.04 -9.28 12.22
CA ARG A 76 -24.66 -9.75 13.47
C ARG A 76 -23.98 -9.16 14.70
N LEU A 77 -22.65 -9.13 14.73
CA LEU A 77 -21.89 -8.51 15.82
C LEU A 77 -22.19 -7.02 15.95
N ARG A 78 -22.32 -6.30 14.84
CA ARG A 78 -22.68 -4.88 14.84
C ARG A 78 -24.05 -4.63 15.46
N VAL A 79 -25.06 -5.40 15.05
CA VAL A 79 -26.42 -5.30 15.62
C VAL A 79 -26.40 -5.61 17.11
N ALA A 80 -25.69 -6.66 17.53
CA ALA A 80 -25.58 -7.00 18.95
C ALA A 80 -24.89 -5.90 19.77
N ALA A 81 -23.83 -5.28 19.23
CA ALA A 81 -23.15 -4.16 19.88
C ALA A 81 -24.06 -2.92 19.99
N GLU A 82 -24.80 -2.59 18.91
CA GLU A 82 -25.77 -1.50 18.90
C GLU A 82 -26.86 -1.72 19.98
N GLN A 83 -27.32 -2.97 20.17
CA GLN A 83 -28.28 -3.33 21.21
C GLN A 83 -27.72 -3.12 22.63
N ILE A 84 -26.53 -3.64 22.93
CA ILE A 84 -25.88 -3.48 24.24
C ILE A 84 -25.68 -2.00 24.57
N MET A 85 -25.21 -1.21 23.60
CA MET A 85 -25.01 0.23 23.79
C MET A 85 -26.32 0.99 24.03
N SER A 86 -27.43 0.52 23.45
CA SER A 86 -28.75 1.11 23.67
C SER A 86 -29.35 0.72 25.03
N GLU A 87 -29.04 -0.47 25.53
CA GLU A 87 -29.48 -0.95 26.84
C GLU A 87 -28.72 -0.27 28.00
N ASP A 88 -27.42 0.00 27.84
CA ASP A 88 -26.60 0.72 28.84
C ASP A 88 -26.91 2.23 28.91
N ALA A 89 -27.59 2.79 27.90
CA ALA A 89 -27.89 4.22 27.80
C ALA A 89 -29.30 4.61 28.29
N GLY A 90 -30.14 3.65 28.69
CA GLY A 90 -31.51 3.83 29.18
C GLY A 90 -31.66 3.54 30.67
#